data_AF-A0A842X5E3-F1
#
_entry.id   AF-A0A842X5E3-F1
#
_cell.length_a   1.000
_cell.length_b   1.000
_cell.length_c   1.000
_cell.angle_alpha   90.00
_cell.angle_beta   90.00
_cell.angle_gamma   90.00
#
_symmetry.space_group_name_H-M   'P 1'
#
loop_
_entity.id
_entity.type
_entity.pdbx_description
1 polymer ?
#
loop_
_entity_poly.entity_id
_entity_poly.type
_entity_poly.pdbx_seq_one_letter_code
_entity_poly.pdbx_strand_id
1 'polypeptide(L)' 'MKDLSKLDSETAFKVKIQIALVWNAQRVMDIYPEKKGRFIEYIEERKNAIREILHIEHDEIWENGKKIFEV' A
#
# COMPACT_ATOMS: atom_id res chain seq x y z
N MET A 1 -12.57 -4.52 6.24
CA MET A 1 -12.58 -3.64 5.06
C MET A 1 -12.35 -2.22 5.50
N LYS A 2 -11.39 -1.49 4.91
CA LYS A 2 -11.15 -0.05 5.16
C LYS A 2 -11.41 0.77 3.90
N ASP A 3 -12.34 1.72 3.98
CA ASP A 3 -12.67 2.64 2.88
C ASP A 3 -12.03 4.01 3.13
N LEU A 4 -11.09 4.40 2.27
CA LEU A 4 -10.36 5.66 2.41
C LEU A 4 -11.23 6.89 2.20
N SER A 5 -12.35 6.78 1.48
CA SER A 5 -13.28 7.89 1.26
C SER A 5 -13.97 8.36 2.55
N LYS A 6 -13.91 7.54 3.61
CA LYS A 6 -14.49 7.81 4.93
C LYS A 6 -13.48 8.32 5.95
N LEU A 7 -12.20 8.44 5.58
CA LEU A 7 -11.14 8.94 6.43
C LEU A 7 -10.92 10.45 6.20
N ASP A 8 -10.22 11.10 7.13
CA ASP A 8 -9.75 12.45 6.88
C ASP A 8 -8.76 12.47 5.70
N SER A 9 -8.69 13.62 5.01
CA SER A 9 -7.92 13.78 3.78
C SER A 9 -6.43 13.50 3.96
N GLU A 10 -5.87 13.78 5.14
CA GLU A 10 -4.45 13.62 5.39
C GLU A 10 -4.10 12.14 5.55
N THR A 11 -4.87 11.41 6.36
CA THR A 11 -4.72 9.96 6.55
C THR A 11 -4.92 9.23 5.22
N ALA A 12 -5.99 9.55 4.48
CA ALA A 12 -6.26 8.95 3.17
C ALA A 12 -5.09 9.20 2.20
N PHE A 13 -4.54 10.42 2.17
CA PHE A 13 -3.41 10.77 1.32
C PHE A 13 -2.13 9.99 1.70
N LYS A 14 -1.82 9.90 3.00
CA LYS A 14 -0.66 9.13 3.50
C LYS A 14 -0.71 7.67 3.08
N VAL A 15 -1.88 7.04 3.18
CA VAL A 15 -2.08 5.64 2.72
C VAL A 15 -1.89 5.52 1.22
N LYS A 16 -2.47 6.42 0.43
CA LYS A 16 -2.32 6.41 -1.04
C LYS A 16 -0.86 6.53 -1.49
N ILE A 17 -0.06 7.33 -0.79
CA ILE A 17 1.39 7.41 -1.06
C ILE A 17 2.04 6.04 -0.87
N GLN A 18 1.77 5.35 0.25
CA GLN A 18 2.38 4.04 0.50
C GLN A 18 1.96 3.01 -0.56
N ILE A 19 0.68 3.00 -0.97
CA ILE A 19 0.17 2.13 -2.04
C ILE A 19 0.91 2.39 -3.36
N ALA A 20 1.06 3.67 -3.74
CA ALA A 20 1.76 4.04 -4.97
C ALA A 20 3.24 3.60 -4.94
N LEU A 21 3.90 3.68 -3.78
CA LEU A 21 5.27 3.20 -3.59
C LEU A 21 5.38 1.68 -3.77
N VAL A 22 4.40 0.92 -3.27
CA VAL A 22 4.36 -0.54 -3.49
C VAL A 22 4.22 -0.86 -4.98
N TRP A 23 3.27 -0.25 -5.67
CA TRP A 23 3.07 -0.50 -7.10
C TRP A 23 4.28 -0.12 -7.94
N ASN A 24 4.95 0.97 -7.60
CA ASN A 24 6.19 1.36 -8.27
C ASN A 24 7.30 0.32 -8.04
N ALA A 25 7.49 -0.12 -6.79
CA ALA A 25 8.44 -1.18 -6.48
C ALA A 25 8.16 -2.48 -7.24
N GLN A 26 6.89 -2.92 -7.30
CA GLN A 26 6.48 -4.09 -8.07
C GLN A 26 6.82 -3.93 -9.56
N ARG A 27 6.48 -2.78 -10.16
CA ARG A 27 6.82 -2.50 -11.57
C ARG A 27 8.33 -2.50 -11.81
N VAL A 28 9.13 -1.97 -10.89
CA VAL A 28 10.60 -2.02 -10.99
C VAL A 28 11.10 -3.46 -10.91
N MET A 29 10.54 -4.29 -10.03
CA MET A 29 10.90 -5.72 -9.94
C MET A 29 10.57 -6.51 -11.20
N ASP A 30 9.45 -6.18 -11.87
CA ASP A 30 9.06 -6.84 -13.11
C ASP A 30 10.00 -6.49 -14.27
N ILE A 31 10.52 -5.25 -14.30
CA ILE A 31 11.47 -4.79 -15.32
C ILE A 31 12.91 -5.21 -14.99
N TYR A 32 13.28 -5.27 -13.72
CA TYR A 32 14.64 -5.55 -13.22
C TYR A 32 14.62 -6.70 -12.20
N PRO A 33 14.50 -7.97 -12.64
CA PRO A 33 14.38 -9.13 -11.76
C PRO A 33 15.56 -9.29 -10.78
N GLU A 34 16.76 -8.83 -11.16
CA GLU A 34 17.96 -8.87 -10.33
C GLU A 34 17.84 -8.01 -9.06
N LYS A 35 16.90 -7.05 -9.03
CA LYS A 35 16.63 -6.19 -7.88
C LYS A 35 15.54 -6.73 -6.95
N LYS A 36 14.93 -7.89 -7.27
CA LYS A 36 13.78 -8.45 -6.54
C LYS A 36 13.98 -8.50 -5.02
N GLY A 37 15.13 -9.00 -4.55
CA GLY A 37 15.39 -9.19 -3.12
C GLY A 37 15.21 -7.90 -2.31
N ARG A 38 15.81 -6.79 -2.77
CA ARG A 38 15.76 -5.49 -2.06
C ARG A 38 14.36 -4.88 -2.05
N PHE A 39 13.57 -5.12 -3.10
CA PHE A 39 12.23 -4.53 -3.21
C PHE A 39 11.16 -5.33 -2.46
N ILE A 40 11.36 -6.63 -2.19
CA ILE A 40 10.44 -7.41 -1.36
C ILE A 40 10.40 -6.85 0.07
N GLU A 41 11.56 -6.64 0.69
CA GLU A 41 11.66 -6.04 2.03
C GLU A 41 11.02 -4.65 2.06
N TYR A 42 11.36 -3.80 1.06
CA TYR A 42 10.78 -2.47 0.93
C TYR A 42 9.24 -2.49 0.81
N ILE A 43 8.68 -3.39 0.01
CA ILE A 43 7.23 -3.55 -0.15
C ILE A 43 6.58 -3.91 1.19
N GLU A 44 7.19 -4.81 1.96
CA GLU A 44 6.66 -5.21 3.26
C GLU A 44 6.71 -4.06 4.27
N GLU A 45 7.77 -3.25 4.28
CA GLU A 45 7.81 -2.03 5.08
C GLU A 45 6.67 -1.05 4.72
N ARG A 46 6.36 -0.89 3.42
CA ARG A 46 5.26 -0.01 2.99
C ARG A 46 3.92 -0.56 3.43
N LYS A 47 3.71 -1.88 3.36
CA LYS A 47 2.50 -2.53 3.88
C LYS A 47 2.36 -2.36 5.39
N ASN A 48 3.45 -2.51 6.14
CA ASN A 48 3.47 -2.24 7.59
C ASN A 48 3.11 -0.79 7.91
N ALA A 49 3.64 0.19 7.17
CA ALA A 49 3.25 1.59 7.35
C ALA A 49 1.73 1.81 7.11
N ILE A 50 1.14 1.12 6.12
CA ILE A 50 -0.31 1.17 5.89
C ILE A 50 -1.08 0.56 7.07
N ARG A 51 -0.63 -0.61 7.57
CA ARG A 51 -1.21 -1.29 8.74
C ARG A 51 -1.19 -0.40 9.97
N GLU A 52 -0.08 0.29 10.23
CA GLU A 52 0.09 1.23 11.33
C GLU A 52 -0.83 2.44 11.21
N ILE A 53 -0.90 3.07 10.03
CA ILE A 53 -1.76 4.26 9.79
C ILE A 53 -3.24 3.91 9.96
N LEU A 54 -3.66 2.72 9.51
CA LEU A 54 -5.06 2.31 9.51
C LEU A 54 -5.47 1.52 10.76
N HIS A 55 -4.51 1.18 11.62
CA HIS A 55 -4.67 0.29 12.78
C HIS A 55 -5.35 -1.04 12.41
N ILE A 56 -4.77 -1.74 11.43
CA ILE A 56 -5.23 -3.03 10.90
C ILE A 56 -4.06 -4.02 10.77
N GLU A 57 -4.34 -5.31 10.77
CA GLU A 57 -3.31 -6.33 10.47
C GLU A 57 -3.40 -6.83 9.02
N HIS A 58 -4.56 -7.37 8.64
CA HIS A 58 -4.85 -7.77 7.26
C HIS A 58 -6.20 -7.24 6.85
N ASP A 59 -6.24 -6.47 5.76
CA ASP A 59 -7.50 -5.93 5.27
C ASP A 59 -7.46 -5.54 3.79
N GLU A 60 -8.64 -5.51 3.19
CA GLU A 60 -8.87 -4.89 1.90
C GLU A 60 -9.07 -3.39 2.06
N ILE A 61 -8.39 -2.64 1.21
CA ILE A 61 -8.48 -1.18 1.15
C ILE A 61 -9.27 -0.79 -0.09
N TRP A 62 -10.30 0.02 0.15
CA TRP A 62 -11.27 0.45 -0.84
C TRP A 62 -11.28 1.99 -0.95
N GLU A 63 -11.70 2.48 -2.10
CA GLU A 63 -11.98 3.90 -2.33
C GLU A 63 -13.22 4.02 -3.21
N ASN A 64 -14.24 4.75 -2.74
CA ASN A 64 -15.50 4.98 -3.46
C ASN A 64 -16.15 3.67 -3.97
N GLY A 65 -16.13 2.63 -3.13
CA GLY A 65 -16.70 1.32 -3.48
C GLY A 65 -15.87 0.49 -4.47
N LYS A 66 -14.60 0.85 -4.74
CA LYS A 66 -13.66 0.04 -5.52
C LYS A 66 -12.48 -0.43 -4.67
N LYS A 67 -12.14 -1.72 -4.71
CA LYS A 67 -10.91 -2.26 -4.09
C LYS A 67 -9.71 -1.65 -4.81
N ILE A 68 -8.82 -1.01 -4.04
CA ILE A 68 -7.58 -0.43 -4.56
C ILE A 68 -6.35 -1.17 -4.07
N PHE A 69 -6.38 -1.82 -2.91
CA PHE A 69 -5.20 -2.49 -2.37
C PHE A 69 -5.57 -3.56 -1.34
N GLU A 70 -4.59 -4.39 -0.96
CA GLU A 70 -4.69 -5.33 0.14
C GLU A 70 -3.36 -5.41 0.90
N VAL A 71 -3.46 -5.49 2.23
CA VAL A 71 -2.32 -5.65 3.15
C VAL A 71 -2.42 -6.94 3.94
#